data_AF-A0A0D0AD56-F1
#
_entry.id   AF-A0A0D0AD56-F1
#
_cell.length_a   1.000
_cell.length_b   1.000
_cell.length_c   1.000
_cell.angle_alpha   90.00
_cell.angle_beta   90.00
_cell.angle_gamma   90.00
#
_symmetry.space_group_name_H-M   'P 1'
#
loop_
_entity.id
_entity.type
_entity.pdbx_description
1 polymer ?
#
loop_
_entity_poly.entity_id
_entity_poly.type
_entity_poly.pdbx_seq_one_letter_code
_entity_poly.pdbx_strand_id
1 'polypeptide(L)' 'MGKYDHIVELTSADIYPSWRRAVELALAGDGLWNHCSNGTDPNDVAELASVMPTVATAGQPTSAELTSMKD' A
#
# COMPACT_ATOMS: atom_id res chain seq x y z
N MET A 1 24.76 5.82 7.41
CA MET A 1 23.62 5.10 6.85
C MET A 1 22.44 5.32 7.79
N GLY A 2 21.37 5.93 7.29
CA GLY A 2 20.16 6.20 8.04
C GLY A 2 19.34 4.93 8.27
N LYS A 3 18.51 4.93 9.32
CA LYS A 3 17.66 3.80 9.73
C LYS A 3 16.70 3.29 8.64
N TYR A 4 16.40 4.12 7.64
CA TYR A 4 15.46 3.80 6.55
C TYR A 4 16.11 3.71 5.17
N ASP A 5 17.44 3.65 5.08
CA ASP A 5 18.17 3.56 3.79
C ASP A 5 17.80 2.30 2.98
N HIS A 6 17.15 1.32 3.59
CA HIS A 6 16.67 0.09 2.96
C HIS A 6 15.26 0.23 2.33
N ILE A 7 14.54 1.32 2.63
CA ILE A 7 13.24 1.62 2.00
C ILE A 7 13.54 2.33 0.69
N VAL A 8 13.28 1.65 -0.42
CA VAL A 8 13.41 2.22 -1.76
C VAL A 8 12.51 3.44 -1.93
N GLU A 9 12.90 4.39 -2.77
CA GLU A 9 12.12 5.58 -3.05
C GLU A 9 10.92 5.23 -3.96
N LEU A 10 9.77 5.90 -3.79
CA LEU A 10 8.58 5.67 -4.61
C LEU A 10 8.73 6.36 -5.96
N THR A 11 9.39 5.70 -6.91
CA THR A 11 9.65 6.20 -8.27
C THR A 11 8.56 5.83 -9.28
N SER A 12 7.74 4.81 -9.01
CA SER A 12 6.74 4.31 -9.94
C SER A 12 5.60 3.53 -9.27
N ALA A 13 4.50 3.32 -10.00
CA ALA A 13 3.30 2.68 -9.46
C ALA A 13 3.46 1.15 -9.27
N ASP A 14 4.30 0.50 -10.06
CA ASP A 14 4.61 -0.94 -9.97
C ASP A 14 5.32 -1.30 -8.66
N ILE A 15 6.09 -0.38 -8.08
CA ILE A 15 6.76 -0.60 -6.80
C ILE A 15 5.92 -0.16 -5.59
N TYR A 16 4.73 0.42 -5.82
CA TYR A 16 3.88 0.94 -4.74
C TYR A 16 3.51 -0.11 -3.68
N PRO A 17 3.12 -1.36 -4.03
CA PRO A 17 2.74 -2.35 -3.02
C PRO A 17 3.90 -2.73 -2.09
N SER A 18 5.09 -2.92 -2.64
CA SER A 18 6.32 -3.25 -1.91
C SER A 18 6.81 -2.07 -1.07
N TRP A 19 6.76 -0.85 -1.64
CA TRP A 19 7.08 0.39 -0.94
C TRP A 19 6.18 0.61 0.26
N ARG A 20 4.85 0.53 0.06
CA ARG A 20 3.84 0.71 1.12
C ARG A 20 4.10 -0.24 2.28
N ARG A 21 4.35 -1.52 1.99
CA ARG A 21 4.63 -2.53 3.02
C ARG A 21 5.92 -2.24 3.81
N ALA A 22 6.97 -1.79 3.14
CA ALA A 22 8.22 -1.44 3.80
C ALA A 22 8.05 -0.23 4.74
N VAL A 23 7.28 0.77 4.28
CA VAL A 23 6.93 1.96 5.07
C VAL A 23 6.04 1.60 6.26
N GLU A 24 4.99 0.79 6.07
CA GLU A 24 4.13 0.31 7.15
C GLU A 24 4.92 -0.44 8.23
N LEU A 25 5.83 -1.34 7.84
CA LEU A 25 6.68 -2.08 8.79
C LEU A 25 7.63 -1.16 9.55
N ALA A 26 8.25 -0.20 8.87
CA ALA A 26 9.14 0.76 9.48
C ALA A 26 8.41 1.68 10.48
N LEU A 27 7.19 2.09 10.14
CA LEU A 27 6.37 2.96 10.98
C LEU A 27 5.71 2.22 12.14
N ALA A 28 5.34 0.96 11.95
CA ALA A 28 4.80 0.10 13.00
C ALA A 28 5.88 -0.33 14.01
N GLY A 29 7.08 -0.66 13.54
CA GLY A 29 8.20 -1.09 14.39
C GLY A 29 8.69 -0.02 15.36
N ASP A 30 8.68 1.25 14.93
CA ASP A 30 9.12 2.38 15.76
C ASP A 30 7.96 3.06 16.51
N GLY A 31 6.70 2.60 16.35
CA GLY A 31 5.51 3.32 16.82
C GLY A 31 5.39 4.74 16.25
N LEU A 32 6.15 5.03 15.18
CA LEU A 32 6.26 6.35 14.57
C LEU A 32 4.93 6.78 13.96
N TRP A 33 4.15 5.80 13.48
CA TRP A 33 2.80 6.07 13.01
C TRP A 33 1.94 6.66 14.13
N ASN A 34 1.88 6.01 15.29
CA ASN A 34 1.13 6.53 16.45
C ASN A 34 1.59 7.92 16.88
N HIS A 35 2.87 8.25 16.71
CA HIS A 35 3.38 9.58 17.01
C HIS A 35 2.84 10.65 16.05
N CYS A 36 2.79 10.36 14.74
CA CYS A 36 2.36 11.32 13.72
C CYS A 36 0.85 11.32 13.49
N SER A 37 0.17 10.20 13.76
CA SER A 37 -1.24 9.97 13.48
C SER A 37 -2.12 10.07 14.72
N ASN A 38 -1.55 10.36 15.90
CA ASN A 38 -2.26 10.36 17.17
C ASN A 38 -3.03 9.05 17.45
N GLY A 39 -2.53 7.93 16.95
CA GLY A 39 -3.15 6.61 17.10
C GLY A 39 -4.19 6.24 16.04
N THR A 40 -4.39 7.06 15.01
CA THR A 40 -5.16 6.68 13.81
C THR A 40 -4.52 5.47 13.15
N ASP A 41 -5.32 4.50 12.68
CA ASP A 41 -4.83 3.30 11.99
C ASP A 41 -4.33 3.65 10.57
N PRO A 42 -3.09 3.29 10.17
CA PRO A 42 -2.59 3.56 8.81
C PRO A 42 -3.39 2.88 7.71
N ASN A 43 -4.14 1.84 8.06
CA ASN A 43 -4.99 1.10 7.14
C ASN A 43 -6.43 1.60 7.14
N ASP A 44 -6.77 2.60 7.97
CA ASP A 44 -8.07 3.25 7.89
C ASP A 44 -8.11 4.19 6.68
N VAL A 45 -8.35 3.58 5.53
CA VAL A 45 -8.48 4.28 4.25
C VAL A 45 -9.67 5.23 4.26
N ALA A 46 -10.68 5.00 5.11
CA ALA A 46 -11.84 5.86 5.24
C ALA A 46 -11.49 7.18 5.95
N GLU A 47 -10.61 7.11 6.96
CA GLU A 47 -10.13 8.29 7.70
C GLU A 47 -9.07 9.08 6.89
N LEU A 48 -8.21 8.37 6.14
CA LEU A 48 -7.05 8.98 5.47
C LEU A 48 -7.34 9.49 4.04
N ALA A 49 -8.35 8.96 3.36
CA ALA A 49 -8.62 9.34 1.98
C ALA A 49 -9.40 10.66 1.90
N SER A 50 -8.81 11.67 1.25
CA SER A 50 -9.53 12.93 0.93
C SER A 50 -10.77 12.69 0.04
N VAL A 51 -10.79 11.59 -0.70
CA VAL A 51 -11.93 11.11 -1.49
C VAL A 51 -12.03 9.61 -1.27
N MET A 52 -13.20 9.15 -0.83
CA MET A 52 -13.46 7.72 -0.64
C MET A 52 -13.18 6.95 -1.95
N PRO A 53 -12.28 5.96 -1.94
CA PRO A 53 -12.03 5.15 -3.11
C PRO A 53 -13.33 4.44 -3.50
N THR A 54 -13.75 4.64 -4.75
CA THR A 54 -14.90 3.93 -5.28
C THR A 54 -14.48 2.50 -5.57
N VAL A 55 -15.27 1.51 -5.15
CA VAL A 55 -15.01 0.11 -5.48
C VAL A 55 -14.90 -0.01 -7.00
N ALA A 56 -13.72 -0.41 -7.48
CA ALA A 56 -13.54 -0.67 -8.89
C ALA A 56 -14.49 -1.79 -9.29
N THR A 57 -15.32 -1.55 -10.31
CA THR A 57 -16.13 -2.64 -10.88
C THR A 57 -15.16 -3.66 -11.45
N ALA A 58 -15.18 -4.88 -10.92
CA ALA A 58 -14.36 -5.96 -11.45
C ALA A 58 -14.71 -6.15 -12.94
N GLY A 59 -13.72 -5.97 -13.81
CA GLY A 59 -13.86 -6.32 -15.21
C GLY A 59 -14.07 -7.82 -15.37
N GLN A 60 -14.69 -8.24 -16.48
CA GLN A 60 -14.61 -9.65 -16.86
C GLN A 60 -13.15 -9.97 -17.21
N PRO A 61 -12.58 -11.06 -16.67
CA PRO A 61 -11.23 -11.47 -17.03
C PRO A 61 -11.16 -11.71 -18.53
N THR A 62 -10.10 -11.22 -19.15
CA THR A 62 -9.81 -11.38 -20.56
C THR A 62 -9.57 -12.85 -20.90
N SER A 63 -9.70 -13.21 -22.18
CA SER A 63 -9.44 -14.57 -22.65
C SER A 63 -8.01 -15.04 -22.35
N ALA A 64 -7.04 -14.11 -22.29
CA ALA A 64 -5.67 -14.40 -21.90
C ALA A 64 -5.57 -14.75 -20.41
N GLU A 65 -6.17 -13.94 -19.54
CA GLU A 65 -6.21 -14.20 -18.09
C GLU A 65 -6.92 -15.52 -17.77
N LEU A 66 -8.05 -15.81 -18.44
CA LEU A 66 -8.77 -17.08 -18.27
C LEU A 66 -7.96 -18.31 -18.71
N THR A 67 -7.08 -18.15 -19.70
CA THR A 67 -6.20 -19.24 -20.14
C THR A 67 -5.11 -19.49 -19.09
N SER A 68 -4.48 -18.43 -18.58
CA SER A 68 -3.46 -18.54 -17.53
C SER A 68 -4.00 -19.03 -16.18
N MET A 69 -5.31 -18.96 -15.93
CA MET A 69 -5.94 -19.51 -14.73
C MET A 69 -6.26 -21.01 -14.83
N LYS A 70 -6.14 -21.62 -16.02
CA LYS A 70 -6.45 -23.04 -16.25
C LYS A 70 -5.23 -23.96 -16.20
N ASP A 71 -4.03 -23.41 -16.30
CA ASP A 71 -2.75 -24.11 -16.09
C ASP A 71 -2.32 -24.06 -14.60
#